data_AF-A0A951DYE9-F1
#
_entry.id   AF-A0A951DYE9-F1
#
_cell.length_a   1.000
_cell.length_b   1.000
_cell.length_c   1.000
_cell.angle_alpha   90.00
_cell.angle_beta   90.00
_cell.angle_gamma   90.00
#
_symmetry.space_group_name_H-M   'P 1'
#
loop_
_entity.id
_entity.type
_entity.pdbx_description
1 polymer ?
#
loop_
_entity_poly.entity_id
_entity_poly.type
_entity_poly.pdbx_seq_one_letter_code
_entity_poly.pdbx_strand_id
1 'polypeptide(L)'
;MPSSLPPLAELAPGLSAAGALGPAAIDALAASGVRTIINNRPDNEDPGQLPADEARRLAEAQGIAYHHIPVTAASLSRADVEAFAAVLRSAEHPVVAHCRSGTRSSLLWALTQLNEGADPAALIAAAARHGIDIAALPAFAARLSQG
;
A
#
# COMPACT_ATOMS: atom_id res chain seq x y z
N MET A 1 -2.57 -4.53 -25.82
CA MET A 1 -2.33 -3.32 -25.02
C MET A 1 -1.52 -3.75 -23.80
N PRO A 2 -0.44 -3.05 -23.41
CA PRO A 2 0.20 -3.33 -22.13
C PRO A 2 -0.85 -3.24 -21.02
N SER A 3 -0.76 -4.15 -20.04
CA SER A 3 -1.64 -4.14 -18.87
C SER A 3 -1.63 -2.74 -18.25
N SER A 4 -2.81 -2.11 -18.14
CA SER A 4 -3.00 -0.84 -17.42
C SER A 4 -2.75 -1.00 -15.90
N LEU A 5 -2.75 -2.24 -15.42
CA LEU A 5 -2.47 -2.59 -14.04
C LEU A 5 -0.96 -2.83 -13.85
N PRO A 6 -0.28 -2.10 -12.94
CA PRO A 6 1.10 -2.41 -12.58
C PRO A 6 1.22 -3.79 -11.92
N PRO A 7 2.43 -4.39 -11.88
CA PRO A 7 2.64 -5.64 -11.16
C PRO A 7 2.16 -5.56 -9.71
N LEU A 8 1.45 -6.60 -9.28
CA LEU A 8 1.01 -6.76 -7.89
C LEU A 8 2.05 -7.60 -7.13
N ALA A 9 2.65 -7.02 -6.11
CA ALA A 9 3.55 -7.67 -5.19
C ALA A 9 2.74 -8.30 -4.05
N GLU A 10 2.49 -9.61 -4.08
CA GLU A 10 1.77 -10.31 -3.02
C GLU A 10 2.63 -10.39 -1.75
N LEU A 11 2.29 -9.54 -0.76
CA LEU A 11 3.01 -9.43 0.50
C LEU A 11 2.55 -10.48 1.51
N ALA A 12 1.25 -10.75 1.50
CA ALA A 12 0.59 -11.77 2.31
C ALA A 12 -0.66 -12.28 1.55
N PRO A 13 -1.24 -13.44 1.92
CA PRO A 13 -2.45 -13.94 1.28
C PRO A 13 -3.56 -12.88 1.27
N GLY A 14 -4.02 -12.51 0.08
CA GLY A 14 -5.09 -11.51 -0.08
C GLY A 14 -4.69 -10.05 0.17
N LEU A 15 -3.38 -9.75 0.27
CA LEU A 15 -2.84 -8.39 0.37
C LEU A 15 -1.65 -8.21 -0.58
N SER A 16 -1.82 -7.29 -1.53
CA SER A 16 -0.77 -6.93 -2.49
C SER A 16 -0.36 -5.48 -2.39
N ALA A 17 0.91 -5.19 -2.67
CA ALA A 17 1.40 -3.84 -2.96
C ALA A 17 1.49 -3.58 -4.47
N ALA A 18 1.28 -2.34 -4.89
CA ALA A 18 1.35 -1.93 -6.29
C ALA A 18 2.05 -0.57 -6.47
N GLY A 19 2.52 -0.33 -7.70
CA GLY A 19 2.95 1.00 -8.16
C GLY A 19 1.77 1.96 -8.34
N ALA A 20 2.03 3.08 -9.02
CA ALA A 20 1.00 4.08 -9.29
C ALA A 20 -0.22 3.48 -10.03
N LEU A 21 -1.42 3.80 -9.54
CA LEU A 21 -2.68 3.39 -10.17
C LEU A 21 -3.28 4.58 -10.93
N GLY A 22 -3.66 4.34 -12.18
CA GLY A 22 -4.52 5.23 -12.96
C GLY A 22 -5.96 4.68 -13.05
N PRO A 23 -6.88 5.38 -13.74
CA PRO A 23 -8.29 4.97 -13.85
C PRO A 23 -8.46 3.53 -14.37
N ALA A 24 -7.77 3.20 -15.47
CA ALA A 24 -7.82 1.86 -16.05
C ALA A 24 -7.18 0.76 -15.18
N ALA A 25 -6.38 1.14 -14.16
CA ALA A 25 -5.88 0.19 -13.18
C ALA A 25 -6.95 -0.10 -12.11
N ILE A 26 -7.72 0.91 -11.69
CA ILE A 26 -8.85 0.74 -10.76
C ILE A 26 -9.91 -0.19 -11.38
N ASP A 27 -10.26 0.02 -12.65
CA ASP A 27 -11.19 -0.87 -13.37
C ASP A 27 -10.68 -2.32 -13.43
N ALA A 28 -9.37 -2.50 -13.69
CA ALA A 28 -8.75 -3.82 -13.71
C ALA A 28 -8.74 -4.49 -12.32
N LEU A 29 -8.57 -3.72 -11.24
CA LEU A 29 -8.67 -4.22 -9.87
C LEU A 29 -10.09 -4.63 -9.51
N ALA A 30 -11.10 -3.86 -9.93
CA ALA A 30 -12.50 -4.24 -9.75
C ALA A 30 -12.83 -5.54 -10.47
N ALA A 31 -12.39 -5.67 -11.73
CA ALA A 31 -12.58 -6.88 -12.54
C ALA A 31 -11.87 -8.11 -11.95
N SER A 32 -10.77 -7.92 -11.20
CA SER A 32 -10.08 -9.02 -10.51
C SER A 32 -10.66 -9.32 -9.12
N GLY A 33 -11.71 -8.61 -8.70
CA GLY A 33 -12.44 -8.86 -7.46
C GLY A 33 -11.85 -8.19 -6.21
N VAL A 34 -10.90 -7.25 -6.37
CA VAL A 34 -10.40 -6.43 -5.25
C VAL A 34 -11.56 -5.72 -4.56
N ARG A 35 -11.51 -5.69 -3.22
CA ARG A 35 -12.56 -5.10 -2.38
C ARG A 35 -12.10 -3.86 -1.63
N THR A 36 -10.80 -3.72 -1.40
CA THR A 36 -10.24 -2.56 -0.69
C THR A 36 -8.97 -2.04 -1.39
N ILE A 37 -8.87 -0.73 -1.58
CA ILE A 37 -7.66 -0.03 -2.02
C ILE A 37 -7.16 0.89 -0.91
N ILE A 38 -5.85 0.83 -0.64
CA ILE A 38 -5.16 1.76 0.28
C ILE A 38 -4.14 2.58 -0.51
N ASN A 39 -4.36 3.88 -0.64
CA ASN A 39 -3.43 4.80 -1.27
C ASN A 39 -2.48 5.40 -0.22
N ASN A 40 -1.20 5.05 -0.31
CA ASN A 40 -0.13 5.56 0.54
C ASN A 40 0.67 6.69 -0.10
N ARG A 41 0.15 7.26 -1.18
CA ARG A 41 0.76 8.33 -1.96
C ARG A 41 0.11 9.68 -1.64
N PRO A 42 0.88 10.69 -1.22
CA PRO A 42 0.40 12.08 -1.22
C PRO A 42 -0.03 12.50 -2.62
N ASP A 43 -1.03 13.38 -2.71
CA ASP A 43 -1.40 14.00 -3.97
C ASP A 43 -0.31 14.95 -4.49
N ASN A 44 -0.33 15.19 -5.81
CA ASN A 44 0.55 16.11 -6.50
C ASN A 44 2.06 15.75 -6.46
N GLU A 45 2.40 14.46 -6.31
CA GLU A 45 3.79 14.01 -6.46
C GLU A 45 4.25 13.98 -7.92
N ASP A 46 3.35 13.73 -8.89
CA ASP A 46 3.65 13.75 -10.33
C ASP A 46 2.52 14.43 -11.14
N PRO A 47 2.80 15.10 -12.27
CA PRO A 47 1.77 15.77 -13.10
C PRO A 47 0.68 14.84 -13.66
N GLY A 48 1.00 13.56 -13.86
CA GLY A 48 0.07 12.54 -14.36
C GLY A 48 -0.58 11.71 -13.24
N GLN A 49 -0.42 12.10 -11.98
CA GLN A 49 -1.01 11.40 -10.85
C GLN A 49 -2.53 11.55 -10.87
N LEU A 50 -3.24 10.42 -10.72
CA LEU A 50 -4.67 10.44 -10.44
C LEU A 50 -4.90 10.98 -9.02
N PRO A 51 -5.66 12.09 -8.84
CA PRO A 51 -5.94 12.64 -7.52
C PRO A 51 -6.69 11.64 -6.64
N ALA A 52 -6.41 11.63 -5.33
CA ALA A 52 -7.00 10.67 -4.41
C ALA A 52 -8.54 10.73 -4.36
N ASP A 53 -9.13 11.93 -4.43
CA ASP A 53 -10.59 12.11 -4.44
C ASP A 53 -11.24 11.52 -5.69
N GLU A 54 -10.59 11.63 -6.84
CA GLU A 54 -11.09 11.04 -8.08
C GLU A 54 -10.88 9.52 -8.09
N ALA A 55 -9.73 9.04 -7.60
CA ALA A 55 -9.47 7.62 -7.44
C ALA A 55 -10.50 6.96 -6.49
N ARG A 56 -10.84 7.64 -5.39
CA ARG A 56 -11.90 7.24 -4.47
C ARG A 56 -13.23 7.11 -5.20
N ARG A 57 -13.65 8.13 -5.93
CA ARG A 57 -14.93 8.13 -6.67
C ARG A 57 -15.00 6.97 -7.66
N LEU A 58 -13.92 6.70 -8.39
CA LEU A 58 -13.85 5.58 -9.35
C LEU A 58 -13.89 4.20 -8.68
N ALA A 59 -13.22 4.05 -7.52
CA ALA A 59 -13.20 2.82 -6.75
C ALA A 59 -14.58 2.53 -6.11
N GLU A 60 -15.15 3.52 -5.43
CA GLU A 60 -16.44 3.39 -4.72
C GLU A 60 -17.60 3.15 -5.71
N ALA A 61 -17.55 3.73 -6.92
CA ALA A 61 -18.52 3.43 -7.99
C ALA A 61 -18.52 1.96 -8.42
N GLN A 62 -17.45 1.22 -8.13
CA GLN A 62 -17.30 -0.21 -8.42
C GLN A 62 -17.42 -1.08 -7.16
N GLY A 63 -17.84 -0.50 -6.03
CA GLY A 63 -17.99 -1.22 -4.77
C GLY A 63 -16.66 -1.56 -4.09
N ILE A 64 -15.60 -0.84 -4.40
CA ILE A 64 -14.29 -0.97 -3.73
C ILE A 64 -14.19 0.10 -2.63
N ALA A 65 -13.90 -0.32 -1.40
CA ALA A 65 -13.57 0.59 -0.31
C ALA A 65 -12.22 1.28 -0.57
N TYR A 66 -12.16 2.60 -0.43
CA TYR A 66 -10.94 3.38 -0.69
C TYR A 66 -10.45 4.12 0.55
N HIS A 67 -9.19 3.94 0.90
CA HIS A 67 -8.54 4.58 2.04
C HIS A 67 -7.32 5.38 1.57
N HIS A 68 -7.21 6.64 1.99
CA HIS A 68 -6.06 7.49 1.68
C HIS A 68 -5.27 7.75 2.96
N ILE A 69 -4.06 7.19 3.03
CA ILE A 69 -3.13 7.31 4.16
C ILE A 69 -1.79 7.79 3.61
N PRO A 70 -1.69 9.07 3.20
CA PRO A 70 -0.54 9.57 2.46
C PRO A 70 0.71 9.65 3.34
N VAL A 71 1.79 8.99 2.93
CA VAL A 71 3.07 9.01 3.65
C VAL A 71 4.25 9.31 2.75
N THR A 72 5.28 9.88 3.35
CA THR A 72 6.65 9.99 2.80
C THR A 72 7.62 9.32 3.76
N ALA A 73 8.85 9.04 3.33
CA ALA A 73 9.88 8.51 4.23
C ALA A 73 10.13 9.44 5.43
N ALA A 74 10.02 10.76 5.23
CA ALA A 74 10.21 11.76 6.28
C ALA A 74 9.00 11.90 7.22
N SER A 75 7.77 11.80 6.67
CA SER A 75 6.54 12.03 7.44
C SER A 75 5.98 10.77 8.12
N LEU A 76 6.43 9.57 7.71
CA LEU A 76 5.92 8.30 8.25
C LEU A 76 6.02 8.28 9.78
N SER A 77 4.87 8.10 10.42
CA SER A 77 4.66 8.14 11.86
C SER A 77 4.04 6.85 12.39
N ARG A 78 3.96 6.72 13.72
CA ARG A 78 3.27 5.61 14.38
C ARG A 78 1.77 5.60 14.06
N ALA A 79 1.16 6.78 14.02
CA ALA A 79 -0.25 6.95 13.68
C ALA A 79 -0.56 6.45 12.27
N ASP A 80 0.35 6.62 11.30
CA ASP A 80 0.16 6.09 9.94
C ASP A 80 0.20 4.56 9.90
N VAL A 81 1.10 3.95 10.67
CA VAL A 81 1.17 2.48 10.82
C VAL A 81 -0.10 1.95 11.49
N GLU A 82 -0.57 2.62 12.55
CA GLU A 82 -1.82 2.26 13.24
C GLU A 82 -3.05 2.43 12.35
N ALA A 83 -3.12 3.50 11.55
CA ALA A 83 -4.19 3.74 10.59
C ALA A 83 -4.20 2.66 9.50
N PHE A 84 -3.03 2.32 8.95
CA PHE A 84 -2.89 1.25 7.96
C PHE A 84 -3.32 -0.10 8.54
N ALA A 85 -2.85 -0.43 9.74
CA ALA A 85 -3.23 -1.64 10.46
C ALA A 85 -4.74 -1.68 10.77
N ALA A 86 -5.35 -0.55 11.12
CA ALA A 86 -6.78 -0.46 11.37
C ALA A 86 -7.59 -0.77 10.11
N VAL A 87 -7.19 -0.24 8.96
CA VAL A 87 -7.83 -0.58 7.68
C VAL A 87 -7.69 -2.07 7.40
N LEU A 88 -6.49 -2.65 7.53
CA LEU A 88 -6.29 -4.08 7.28
C LEU A 88 -7.16 -4.98 8.17
N ARG A 89 -7.38 -4.63 9.45
CA ARG A 89 -8.22 -5.42 10.36
C ARG A 89 -9.70 -5.42 9.97
N SER A 90 -10.20 -4.37 9.32
CA SER A 90 -11.61 -4.24 8.94
C SER A 90 -11.86 -4.41 7.44
N ALA A 91 -10.81 -4.57 6.64
CA ALA A 91 -10.91 -4.59 5.18
C ALA A 91 -11.58 -5.86 4.67
N GLU A 92 -12.40 -5.71 3.64
CA GLU A 92 -12.75 -6.84 2.78
C GLU A 92 -11.57 -7.15 1.85
N HIS A 93 -11.24 -8.43 1.72
CA HIS A 93 -10.18 -8.92 0.85
C HIS A 93 -10.71 -9.31 -0.53
N PRO A 94 -9.89 -9.24 -1.60
CA PRO A 94 -8.47 -8.86 -1.62
C PRO A 94 -8.23 -7.35 -1.43
N VAL A 95 -7.12 -7.02 -0.78
CA VAL A 95 -6.66 -5.64 -0.54
C VAL A 95 -5.49 -5.32 -1.47
N VAL A 96 -5.51 -4.13 -2.08
CA VAL A 96 -4.35 -3.58 -2.81
C VAL A 96 -3.93 -2.27 -2.18
N ALA A 97 -2.74 -2.25 -1.59
CA ALA A 97 -2.10 -1.02 -1.14
C ALA A 97 -1.17 -0.49 -2.25
N HIS A 98 -1.18 0.81 -2.52
CA HIS A 98 -0.36 1.36 -3.59
C HIS A 98 0.31 2.68 -3.19
N CYS A 99 1.44 2.97 -3.84
CA CYS A 99 2.02 4.31 -3.80
C CYS A 99 2.56 4.69 -5.20
N ARG A 100 3.77 5.24 -5.31
CA ARG A 100 4.44 5.44 -6.60
C ARG A 100 5.06 4.15 -7.14
N SER A 101 5.78 3.43 -6.27
CA SER A 101 6.58 2.24 -6.63
C SER A 101 6.24 0.98 -5.82
N GLY A 102 5.22 1.03 -4.96
CA GLY A 102 4.90 -0.04 -4.00
C GLY A 102 5.70 0.02 -2.69
N THR A 103 6.88 0.65 -2.68
CA THR A 103 7.81 0.66 -1.52
C THR A 103 7.20 1.16 -0.22
N ARG A 104 6.44 2.27 -0.23
CA ARG A 104 5.81 2.81 0.99
C ARG A 104 4.74 1.89 1.54
N SER A 105 3.97 1.26 0.66
CA SER A 105 2.90 0.33 1.01
C SER A 105 3.47 -0.95 1.61
N SER A 106 4.54 -1.50 1.00
CA SER A 106 5.28 -2.63 1.58
C SER A 106 5.95 -2.29 2.90
N LEU A 107 6.47 -1.06 3.06
CA LEU A 107 7.06 -0.62 4.32
C LEU A 107 5.99 -0.51 5.43
N LEU A 108 4.82 0.09 5.15
CA LEU A 108 3.72 0.18 6.12
C LEU A 108 3.16 -1.20 6.51
N TRP A 109 3.02 -2.11 5.53
CA TRP A 109 2.67 -3.50 5.80
C TRP A 109 3.72 -4.16 6.73
N ALA A 110 5.00 -4.07 6.37
CA ALA A 110 6.05 -4.70 7.17
C ALA A 110 6.13 -4.12 8.59
N LEU A 111 5.98 -2.80 8.76
CA LEU A 111 5.91 -2.16 10.09
C LEU A 111 4.69 -2.64 10.90
N THR A 112 3.55 -2.86 10.25
CA THR A 112 2.37 -3.45 10.89
C THR A 112 2.67 -4.88 11.37
N GLN A 113 3.26 -5.72 10.51
CA GLN A 113 3.62 -7.09 10.88
C GLN A 113 4.70 -7.15 11.98
N LEU A 114 5.63 -6.20 12.02
CA LEU A 114 6.61 -6.10 13.10
C LEU A 114 5.95 -5.85 14.46
N ASN A 115 4.93 -5.00 14.52
CA ASN A 115 4.17 -4.76 15.75
C ASN A 115 3.42 -6.02 16.21
N GLU A 116 3.12 -6.95 15.30
CA GLU A 116 2.54 -8.26 15.59
C GLU A 116 3.59 -9.33 15.92
N GLY A 117 4.88 -8.97 15.96
CA GLY A 117 5.99 -9.86 16.33
C GLY A 117 6.56 -10.68 15.19
N ALA A 118 6.29 -10.33 13.93
CA ALA A 118 6.90 -10.99 12.78
C ALA A 118 8.41 -10.75 12.69
N ASP A 119 9.13 -11.68 12.07
CA ASP A 119 10.58 -11.57 11.84
C ASP A 119 10.89 -10.51 10.76
N PRO A 120 11.67 -9.45 11.07
CA PRO A 120 12.08 -8.45 10.09
C PRO A 120 12.74 -9.05 8.83
N ALA A 121 13.56 -10.09 8.97
CA ALA A 121 14.28 -10.67 7.83
C ALA A 121 13.31 -11.35 6.85
N ALA A 122 12.30 -12.05 7.37
CA ALA A 122 11.24 -12.66 6.56
C ALA A 122 10.41 -11.60 5.82
N LEU A 123 10.08 -10.47 6.45
CA LEU A 123 9.32 -9.38 5.83
C LEU A 123 10.10 -8.71 4.69
N ILE A 124 11.39 -8.45 4.92
CA ILE A 124 12.28 -7.89 3.89
C ILE A 124 12.39 -8.86 2.71
N ALA A 125 12.58 -10.15 2.98
CA ALA A 125 12.63 -11.17 1.93
C ALA A 125 11.30 -11.25 1.15
N ALA A 126 10.16 -11.17 1.84
CA ALA A 126 8.85 -11.23 1.21
C ALA A 126 8.65 -10.11 0.18
N ALA A 127 9.03 -8.87 0.51
CA ALA A 127 9.00 -7.74 -0.41
C ALA A 127 10.06 -7.84 -1.52
N ALA A 128 11.27 -8.30 -1.19
CA ALA A 128 12.38 -8.43 -2.13
C ALA A 128 12.09 -9.42 -3.28
N ARG A 129 11.29 -10.47 -3.04
CA ARG A 129 10.81 -11.39 -4.10
C ARG A 129 10.07 -10.68 -5.23
N HIS A 130 9.51 -9.50 -4.96
CA HIS A 130 8.80 -8.67 -5.93
C HIS A 130 9.61 -7.44 -6.37
N GLY A 131 10.92 -7.41 -6.08
CA GLY A 131 11.80 -6.29 -6.44
C GLY A 131 11.60 -5.04 -5.58
N ILE A 132 10.92 -5.15 -4.43
CA ILE A 132 10.71 -4.03 -3.52
C ILE A 132 11.75 -4.09 -2.40
N ASP A 133 12.62 -3.07 -2.35
CA ASP A 133 13.62 -2.92 -1.30
C ASP A 133 13.06 -2.17 -0.08
N ILE A 134 12.98 -2.88 1.04
CA ILE A 134 12.65 -2.34 2.36
C ILE A 134 13.73 -2.70 3.39
N ALA A 135 15.00 -2.83 2.99
CA ALA A 135 16.11 -3.14 3.90
C ALA A 135 16.26 -2.12 5.05
N ALA A 136 15.77 -0.89 4.85
CA ALA A 136 15.71 0.14 5.89
C ALA A 136 14.64 -0.11 6.98
N LEU A 137 13.82 -1.17 6.88
CA LEU A 137 12.74 -1.49 7.82
C LEU A 137 13.15 -1.40 9.30
N PRO A 138 14.29 -1.97 9.77
CA PRO A 138 14.69 -1.85 11.16
C PRO A 138 14.97 -0.40 11.61
N ALA A 139 15.52 0.43 10.71
CA ALA A 139 15.77 1.83 11.00
C ALA A 139 14.47 2.62 11.15
N PHE A 140 13.46 2.34 10.31
CA PHE A 140 12.12 2.89 10.48
C PHE A 140 11.49 2.45 11.80
N ALA A 141 11.53 1.15 12.12
CA ALA A 141 10.98 0.63 13.38
C ALA A 141 11.64 1.26 14.62
N ALA A 142 12.96 1.40 14.61
CA ALA A 142 13.70 2.08 15.68
C ALA A 142 13.29 3.54 15.82
N ARG A 143 13.19 4.29 14.71
CA ARG A 143 12.74 5.69 14.70
C ARG A 143 11.34 5.85 15.31
N LEU A 144 10.42 4.94 14.98
CA LEU A 144 9.04 4.98 15.50
C LEU A 144 8.92 4.55 16.97
N SER A 145 9.91 3.84 17.51
CA SER A 145 9.94 3.43 18.91
C SER A 145 10.45 4.54 19.85
N GLN A 146 11.12 5.55 19.30
CA GLN A 146 11.76 6.64 20.06
C GLN A 146 10.94 7.94 20.09
N GLY A 147 9.83 8.01 19.36
CA GLY A 147 8.90 9.15 19.34
C GLY A 147 7.50 8.72 19.77
#